data_AF-A0A160TVX8-F1
#
_entry.id   AF-A0A160TVX8-F1
#
_cell.length_a   1.000
_cell.length_b   1.000
_cell.length_c   1.000
_cell.angle_alpha   90.00
_cell.angle_beta   90.00
_cell.angle_gamma   90.00
#
_symmetry.space_group_name_H-M   'P 1'
#
loop_
_entity.id
_entity.type
_entity.pdbx_description
1 polymer ?
#
loop_
_entity_poly.entity_id
_entity_poly.type
_entity_poly.pdbx_seq_one_letter_code
_entity_poly.pdbx_strand_id
1 'polypeptide(L)'
;MIALMLGVVFALFAVVAFNQPPSLMADSSCRMDRKDPAHTIILIDQSDPFNPNDLDWVYEFVDAEARALPKYGRLTVMTPNAASPYDPKLVYYACSSGSAAEANPIFQNPKMIEQTWQTQFYAPLLENVEAALTDTRQPSSPLVEAVYSIADRADFQAGETNRRIVLVSDLMQHSEGFSFYRLGADYEAYLDSDLAKMSPALENVDVVARIVPRQIYDLPMADVKAFWRAYFSEAGADYGSVN
;
A
#
# COMPACT_ATOMS: atom_id res chain seq x y z
N MET A 1 53.23 -11.04 -10.61
CA MET A 1 52.68 -9.66 -10.58
C MET A 1 51.57 -9.45 -11.60
N ILE A 2 51.79 -9.70 -12.90
CA ILE A 2 50.79 -9.41 -13.95
C ILE A 2 49.46 -10.16 -13.74
N ALA A 3 49.50 -11.47 -13.42
CA ALA A 3 48.29 -12.24 -13.12
C ALA A 3 47.52 -11.72 -11.89
N LEU A 4 48.24 -11.21 -10.88
CA LEU A 4 47.65 -10.66 -9.67
C LEU A 4 47.00 -9.29 -9.95
N MET A 5 47.62 -8.47 -10.78
CA MET A 5 47.03 -7.20 -11.25
C MET A 5 45.79 -7.42 -12.13
N LEU A 6 45.84 -8.38 -13.06
CA LEU A 6 44.68 -8.74 -13.89
C LEU A 6 43.50 -9.25 -13.05
N GLY A 7 43.78 -10.06 -12.02
CA GLY A 7 42.75 -10.52 -11.08
C GLY A 7 42.09 -9.38 -10.31
N VAL A 8 42.87 -8.39 -9.85
CA VAL A 8 42.34 -7.20 -9.15
C VAL A 8 41.48 -6.34 -10.08
N VAL A 9 41.90 -6.12 -11.32
CA VAL A 9 41.12 -5.36 -12.31
C VAL A 9 39.82 -6.07 -12.64
N PHE A 10 39.84 -7.39 -12.84
CA PHE A 10 38.64 -8.17 -13.13
C PHE A 10 37.67 -8.18 -11.94
N ALA A 11 38.19 -8.29 -10.71
CA ALA A 11 37.38 -8.19 -9.50
C ALA A 11 36.75 -6.81 -9.33
N LEU A 12 37.51 -5.72 -9.56
CA LEU A 12 36.99 -4.35 -9.56
C LEU A 12 35.91 -4.15 -10.63
N PHE A 13 36.13 -4.67 -11.84
CA PHE A 13 35.16 -4.56 -12.93
C PHE A 13 33.89 -5.35 -12.63
N ALA A 14 34.00 -6.56 -12.08
CA ALA A 14 32.87 -7.35 -11.62
C ALA A 14 32.09 -6.61 -10.51
N VAL A 15 32.78 -6.06 -9.50
CA VAL A 15 32.16 -5.28 -8.43
C VAL A 15 31.40 -4.06 -8.98
N VAL A 16 31.96 -3.35 -9.97
CA VAL A 16 31.29 -2.20 -10.61
C VAL A 16 30.10 -2.66 -11.44
N ALA A 17 30.24 -3.72 -12.23
CA ALA A 17 29.18 -4.25 -13.09
C ALA A 17 27.99 -4.80 -12.28
N PHE A 18 28.24 -5.46 -11.16
CA PHE A 18 27.19 -5.99 -10.28
C PHE A 18 26.53 -4.93 -9.38
N ASN A 19 27.16 -3.77 -9.18
CA ASN A 19 26.65 -2.68 -8.34
C ASN A 19 26.16 -1.45 -9.13
N GLN A 20 25.88 -1.59 -10.43
CA GLN A 20 25.25 -0.50 -11.16
C GLN A 20 23.84 -0.27 -10.63
N PRO A 21 23.44 1.00 -10.36
CA PRO A 21 22.08 1.30 -9.94
C PRO A 21 21.10 0.89 -11.05
N PRO A 22 19.90 0.39 -10.69
CA PRO A 22 18.90 0.01 -11.68
C PRO A 22 18.44 1.24 -12.47
N SER A 23 18.10 1.01 -13.75
CA SER A 23 17.42 2.02 -14.56
C SER A 23 16.03 2.30 -13.99
N LEU A 24 15.66 3.58 -13.95
CA LEU A 24 14.40 4.05 -13.39
C LEU A 24 13.48 4.61 -14.49
N MET A 25 12.18 4.45 -14.29
CA MET A 25 11.15 5.12 -15.07
C MET A 25 11.15 6.62 -14.72
N ALA A 26 11.06 7.46 -15.75
CA ALA A 26 11.22 8.91 -15.60
C ALA A 26 10.06 9.58 -14.83
N ASP A 27 8.87 8.99 -14.86
CA ASP A 27 7.64 9.54 -14.29
C ASP A 27 7.42 9.16 -12.82
N SER A 28 7.82 7.95 -12.44
CA SER A 28 7.49 7.34 -11.13
C SER A 28 8.74 7.00 -10.31
N SER A 29 9.94 7.15 -10.88
CA SER A 29 11.22 6.75 -10.26
C SER A 29 11.30 5.27 -9.88
N CYS A 30 10.35 4.45 -10.35
CA CYS A 30 10.34 3.01 -10.11
C CYS A 30 11.29 2.29 -11.05
N ARG A 31 11.75 1.11 -10.63
CA ARG A 31 12.74 0.34 -11.40
C ARG A 31 12.11 -0.21 -12.67
N MET A 32 12.83 -0.13 -13.79
CA MET A 32 12.36 -0.68 -15.06
C MET A 32 12.30 -2.22 -15.04
N ASP A 33 13.09 -2.87 -14.18
CA ASP A 33 13.08 -4.33 -14.02
C ASP A 33 11.93 -4.85 -13.14
N ARG A 34 11.13 -3.94 -12.55
CA ARG A 34 9.98 -4.23 -11.67
C ARG A 34 10.33 -5.07 -10.43
N LYS A 35 11.60 -5.09 -10.04
CA LYS A 35 12.09 -5.79 -8.83
C LYS A 35 12.12 -4.84 -7.65
N ASP A 36 10.94 -4.39 -7.24
CA ASP A 36 10.79 -3.44 -6.15
C ASP A 36 11.06 -4.15 -4.80
N PRO A 37 11.99 -3.65 -3.98
CA PRO A 37 12.42 -4.31 -2.74
C PRO A 37 11.32 -4.36 -1.67
N ALA A 38 10.35 -3.45 -1.76
CA ALA A 38 9.15 -3.41 -0.95
C ALA A 38 8.04 -2.73 -1.75
N HIS A 39 6.79 -3.09 -1.47
CA HIS A 39 5.62 -2.42 -2.04
C HIS A 39 4.53 -2.29 -0.99
N THR A 40 4.18 -1.04 -0.69
CA THR A 40 3.05 -0.70 0.20
C THR A 40 1.91 -0.14 -0.64
N ILE A 41 0.74 -0.74 -0.54
CA ILE A 41 -0.51 -0.22 -1.10
C ILE A 41 -1.33 0.38 0.04
N ILE A 42 -1.67 1.66 -0.07
CA ILE A 42 -2.61 2.33 0.83
C ILE A 42 -3.96 2.38 0.12
N LEU A 43 -4.95 1.65 0.64
CA LEU A 43 -6.33 1.72 0.19
C LEU A 43 -7.11 2.66 1.10
N ILE A 44 -7.48 3.82 0.57
CA ILE A 44 -8.23 4.86 1.30
C ILE A 44 -9.70 4.76 0.93
N ASP A 45 -10.54 4.43 1.91
CA ASP A 45 -11.98 4.39 1.74
C ASP A 45 -12.60 5.78 1.94
N GLN A 46 -13.48 6.15 1.02
CA GLN A 46 -14.10 7.47 0.90
C GLN A 46 -15.62 7.40 0.88
N SER A 47 -16.18 6.32 1.43
CA SER A 47 -17.64 6.16 1.58
C SER A 47 -18.31 7.34 2.31
N ASP A 48 -17.56 8.05 3.16
CA ASP A 48 -17.95 9.34 3.74
C ASP A 48 -16.84 10.40 3.66
N PRO A 49 -17.21 11.69 3.47
CA PRO A 49 -16.24 12.78 3.39
C PRO A 49 -15.40 12.85 4.67
N PHE A 50 -14.08 13.00 4.50
CA PHE A 50 -13.19 13.30 5.60
C PHE A 50 -13.45 14.72 6.10
N ASN A 51 -13.56 14.90 7.41
CA ASN A 51 -13.62 16.23 8.01
C ASN A 51 -12.23 16.89 7.85
N PRO A 52 -12.11 18.22 7.68
CA PRO A 52 -10.82 18.91 7.73
C PRO A 52 -9.85 18.44 8.84
N ASN A 53 -10.36 18.08 10.02
CA ASN A 53 -9.52 17.55 11.12
C ASN A 53 -8.94 16.16 10.83
N ASP A 54 -9.55 15.37 9.96
CA ASP A 54 -9.08 14.04 9.59
C ASP A 54 -7.92 14.13 8.57
N LEU A 55 -7.79 15.24 7.84
CA LEU A 55 -6.77 15.43 6.80
C LEU A 55 -5.35 15.50 7.38
N ASP A 56 -5.15 16.26 8.46
CA ASP A 56 -3.84 16.36 9.12
C ASP A 56 -3.32 14.98 9.57
N TRP A 57 -4.23 14.15 10.09
CA TRP A 57 -3.91 12.79 10.48
C TRP A 57 -3.59 11.90 9.27
N VAL A 58 -4.35 11.99 8.17
CA VAL A 58 -4.03 11.25 6.94
C VAL A 58 -2.66 11.66 6.41
N TYR A 59 -2.30 12.95 6.48
CA TYR A 59 -0.98 13.43 6.05
C TYR A 59 0.15 12.86 6.91
N GLU A 60 0.03 12.90 8.24
CA GLU A 60 1.02 12.30 9.14
C GLU A 60 1.17 10.80 8.89
N PHE A 61 0.05 10.12 8.66
CA PHE A 61 0.04 8.69 8.36
C PHE A 61 0.72 8.37 7.02
N VAL A 62 0.37 9.10 5.95
CA VAL A 62 0.98 8.94 4.63
C VAL A 62 2.47 9.27 4.67
N ASP A 63 2.90 10.29 5.41
CA ASP A 63 4.32 10.58 5.66
C ASP A 63 5.03 9.40 6.31
N ALA A 64 4.44 8.82 7.36
CA ALA A 64 5.03 7.69 8.08
C ALA A 64 5.24 6.47 7.17
N GLU A 65 4.23 6.09 6.38
CA GLU A 65 4.36 4.98 5.43
C GLU A 65 5.33 5.31 4.28
N ALA A 66 5.33 6.55 3.78
CA ALA A 66 6.26 7.03 2.75
C ALA A 66 7.72 7.01 3.23
N ARG A 67 7.98 7.35 4.50
CA ARG A 67 9.32 7.33 5.12
C ARG A 67 9.80 5.93 5.48
N ALA A 68 8.88 5.01 5.76
CA ALA A 68 9.21 3.62 6.07
C ALA A 68 9.70 2.84 4.84
N LEU A 69 9.43 3.34 3.63
CA LEU A 69 9.86 2.68 2.41
C LEU A 69 11.39 2.73 2.25
N PRO A 70 12.04 1.58 1.98
CA PRO A 70 13.44 1.56 1.62
C PRO A 70 13.65 2.28 0.28
N LYS A 71 14.90 2.59 -0.05
CA LYS A 71 15.25 3.03 -1.41
C LYS A 71 14.70 2.08 -2.48
N TYR A 72 14.06 2.65 -3.50
CA TYR A 72 13.30 1.98 -4.56
C TYR A 72 12.01 1.28 -4.10
N GLY A 73 11.64 1.35 -2.83
CA GLY A 73 10.37 0.84 -2.33
C GLY A 73 9.22 1.60 -2.98
N ARG A 74 8.20 0.87 -3.43
CA ARG A 74 7.04 1.43 -4.11
C ARG A 74 5.94 1.77 -3.11
N LEU A 75 5.36 2.95 -3.26
CA LEU A 75 4.07 3.31 -2.67
C LEU A 75 3.01 3.34 -3.76
N THR A 76 1.83 2.85 -3.47
CA THR A 76 0.67 3.02 -4.34
C THR A 76 -0.53 3.40 -3.49
N VAL A 77 -1.23 4.46 -3.88
CA VAL A 77 -2.46 4.88 -3.24
C VAL A 77 -3.62 4.53 -4.16
N MET A 78 -4.63 3.90 -3.59
CA MET A 78 -5.85 3.52 -4.29
C MET A 78 -7.07 3.91 -3.47
N THR A 79 -8.21 4.02 -4.13
CA THR A 79 -9.52 4.09 -3.48
C THR A 79 -10.40 2.95 -3.97
N PRO A 80 -11.31 2.42 -3.13
CA PRO A 80 -12.34 1.50 -3.60
C PRO A 80 -13.13 2.11 -4.77
N ASN A 81 -13.78 1.28 -5.58
CA ASN A 81 -14.53 1.76 -6.73
C ASN A 81 -15.95 1.22 -6.72
N ALA A 82 -16.89 2.05 -6.28
CA ALA A 82 -18.30 1.70 -6.22
C ALA A 82 -18.90 1.22 -7.57
N ALA A 83 -18.43 1.77 -8.69
CA ALA A 83 -18.95 1.45 -10.02
C ALA A 83 -18.35 0.18 -10.62
N SER A 84 -17.13 -0.18 -10.21
CA SER A 84 -16.44 -1.40 -10.61
C SER A 84 -15.68 -1.96 -9.40
N PRO A 85 -16.35 -2.71 -8.51
CA PRO A 85 -15.80 -3.18 -7.23
C PRO A 85 -14.42 -3.86 -7.30
N TYR A 86 -14.14 -4.55 -8.40
CA TYR A 86 -12.90 -5.28 -8.64
C TYR A 86 -11.83 -4.45 -9.40
N ASP A 87 -12.06 -3.16 -9.61
CA ASP A 87 -11.12 -2.25 -10.26
C ASP A 87 -10.90 -1.01 -9.39
N PRO A 88 -10.16 -1.13 -8.27
CA PRO A 88 -9.88 -0.02 -7.38
C PRO A 88 -9.15 1.10 -8.14
N LYS A 89 -9.54 2.34 -7.90
CA LYS A 89 -9.03 3.48 -8.66
C LYS A 89 -7.63 3.82 -8.18
N LEU A 90 -6.68 3.86 -9.10
CA LEU A 90 -5.33 4.35 -8.85
C LEU A 90 -5.35 5.86 -8.64
N VAL A 91 -4.90 6.30 -7.46
CA VAL A 91 -4.73 7.72 -7.12
C VAL A 91 -3.30 8.17 -7.39
N TYR A 92 -2.33 7.38 -6.92
CA TYR A 92 -0.92 7.71 -7.06
C TYR A 92 -0.06 6.46 -7.03
N TYR A 93 1.07 6.46 -7.72
CA TYR A 93 2.13 5.50 -7.47
C TYR A 93 3.49 6.10 -7.81
N ALA A 94 4.49 5.77 -7.01
CA ALA A 94 5.88 6.08 -7.28
C ALA A 94 6.79 5.22 -6.40
N CYS A 95 8.10 5.29 -6.64
CA CYS A 95 9.10 4.65 -5.82
C CYS A 95 9.97 5.67 -5.11
N SER A 96 10.25 5.40 -3.84
CA SER A 96 11.08 6.24 -2.99
C SER A 96 12.51 6.29 -3.53
N SER A 97 13.10 7.48 -3.57
CA SER A 97 14.53 7.67 -3.87
C SER A 97 15.44 7.24 -2.70
N GLY A 98 14.84 6.79 -1.58
CA GLY A 98 15.49 6.50 -0.30
C GLY A 98 15.49 7.71 0.62
N SER A 99 15.77 7.50 1.89
CA SER A 99 15.86 8.57 2.88
C SER A 99 17.29 9.07 3.07
N ALA A 100 17.45 10.30 3.54
CA ALA A 100 18.76 10.83 3.93
C ALA A 100 19.44 10.01 5.03
N ALA A 101 18.67 9.27 5.85
CA ALA A 101 19.19 8.41 6.92
C ALA A 101 19.92 7.17 6.38
N GLU A 102 19.55 6.69 5.19
CA GLU A 102 20.19 5.56 4.51
C GLU A 102 21.39 6.00 3.64
N ALA A 103 21.59 7.30 3.48
CA ALA A 103 22.64 7.85 2.63
C ALA A 103 24.01 7.73 3.30
N ASN A 104 25.01 7.22 2.58
CA ASN A 104 26.38 7.25 3.06
C ASN A 104 26.94 8.68 2.91
N PRO A 105 27.20 9.41 4.01
CA PRO A 105 27.59 10.83 3.93
C PRO A 105 28.96 11.07 3.29
N ILE A 106 29.78 10.00 3.12
CA ILE A 106 31.09 10.08 2.49
C ILE A 106 30.97 10.10 0.95
N PHE A 107 30.00 9.38 0.39
CA PHE A 107 29.85 9.18 -1.06
C PHE A 107 28.57 9.77 -1.65
N GLN A 108 27.61 10.13 -0.81
CA GLN A 108 26.30 10.63 -1.20
C GLN A 108 26.03 11.94 -0.49
N ASN A 109 25.20 12.79 -1.10
CA ASN A 109 24.77 14.05 -0.51
C ASN A 109 23.38 13.87 0.12
N PRO A 110 23.27 13.73 1.46
CA PRO A 110 21.98 13.45 2.11
C PRO A 110 20.97 14.57 1.90
N LYS A 111 21.43 15.83 1.83
CA LYS A 111 20.56 17.00 1.57
C LYS A 111 19.91 16.92 0.19
N MET A 112 20.66 16.48 -0.82
CA MET A 112 20.14 16.30 -2.17
C MET A 112 19.15 15.15 -2.23
N ILE A 113 19.41 14.04 -1.54
CA ILE A 113 18.49 12.89 -1.47
C ILE A 113 17.17 13.31 -0.82
N GLU A 114 17.22 13.99 0.33
CA GLU A 114 16.02 14.49 1.00
C GLU A 114 15.25 15.45 0.09
N GLN A 115 15.94 16.40 -0.55
CA GLN A 115 15.28 17.35 -1.45
C GLN A 115 14.59 16.63 -2.62
N THR A 116 15.24 15.63 -3.22
CA THR A 116 14.66 14.81 -4.29
C THR A 116 13.45 14.02 -3.77
N TRP A 117 13.56 13.38 -2.60
CA TRP A 117 12.43 12.66 -1.98
C TRP A 117 11.24 13.58 -1.74
N GLN A 118 11.47 14.76 -1.14
CA GLN A 118 10.43 15.74 -0.88
C GLN A 118 9.74 16.23 -2.16
N THR A 119 10.52 16.57 -3.19
CA THR A 119 9.99 17.24 -4.39
C THR A 119 9.43 16.29 -5.45
N GLN A 120 10.03 15.11 -5.62
CA GLN A 120 9.66 14.18 -6.70
C GLN A 120 8.76 13.04 -6.23
N PHE A 121 8.71 12.77 -4.93
CA PHE A 121 7.95 11.66 -4.36
C PHE A 121 6.87 12.16 -3.40
N TYR A 122 7.25 12.84 -2.32
CA TYR A 122 6.32 13.18 -1.24
C TYR A 122 5.31 14.30 -1.59
N ALA A 123 5.76 15.40 -2.18
CA ALA A 123 4.84 16.48 -2.55
C ALA A 123 3.78 16.05 -3.58
N PRO A 124 4.14 15.34 -4.68
CA PRO A 124 3.14 14.80 -5.62
C PRO A 124 2.20 13.77 -4.96
N LEU A 125 2.72 12.94 -4.04
CA LEU A 125 1.90 12.00 -3.28
C LEU A 125 0.82 12.72 -2.48
N LEU A 126 1.18 13.74 -1.69
CA LEU A 126 0.23 14.49 -0.88
C LEU A 126 -0.81 15.21 -1.75
N GLU A 127 -0.39 15.85 -2.84
CA GLU A 127 -1.29 16.55 -3.76
C GLU A 127 -2.38 15.60 -4.32
N ASN A 128 -1.99 14.40 -4.75
CA ASN A 128 -2.95 13.41 -5.27
C ASN A 128 -3.83 12.82 -4.18
N VAL A 129 -3.29 12.60 -2.97
CA VAL A 129 -4.08 12.12 -1.82
C VAL A 129 -5.11 13.17 -1.39
N GLU A 130 -4.71 14.44 -1.25
CA GLU A 130 -5.59 15.54 -0.90
C GLU A 130 -6.72 15.71 -1.93
N ALA A 131 -6.36 15.71 -3.22
CA ALA A 131 -7.33 15.77 -4.31
C ALA A 131 -8.31 14.59 -4.23
N ALA A 132 -7.82 13.36 -4.07
CA ALA A 132 -8.69 12.20 -3.94
C ALA A 132 -9.65 12.33 -2.76
N LEU A 133 -9.17 12.76 -1.58
CA LEU A 133 -9.96 12.89 -0.36
C LEU A 133 -11.04 13.97 -0.44
N THR A 134 -10.83 15.00 -1.26
CA THR A 134 -11.79 16.10 -1.46
C THR A 134 -12.78 15.86 -2.60
N ASP A 135 -12.44 15.05 -3.60
CA ASP A 135 -13.18 14.99 -4.87
C ASP A 135 -14.52 14.26 -4.77
N THR A 136 -14.68 13.18 -3.99
CA THR A 136 -15.95 12.41 -4.02
C THR A 136 -16.31 11.61 -2.77
N ARG A 137 -17.62 11.62 -2.45
CA ARG A 137 -18.29 10.61 -1.62
C ARG A 137 -18.65 9.42 -2.50
N GLN A 138 -18.22 8.22 -2.13
CA GLN A 138 -18.64 7.00 -2.83
C GLN A 138 -19.91 6.42 -2.18
N PRO A 139 -20.90 5.97 -2.98
CA PRO A 139 -22.13 5.41 -2.43
C PRO A 139 -21.94 4.01 -1.81
N SER A 140 -20.79 3.37 -2.04
CA SER A 140 -20.48 2.03 -1.53
C SER A 140 -18.98 1.89 -1.23
N SER A 141 -18.65 0.92 -0.38
CA SER A 141 -17.28 0.59 0.04
C SER A 141 -17.00 -0.90 -0.19
N PRO A 142 -16.69 -1.31 -1.44
CA PRO A 142 -16.40 -2.69 -1.78
C PRO A 142 -14.96 -3.06 -1.37
N LEU A 143 -14.72 -3.17 -0.06
CA LEU A 143 -13.38 -3.42 0.51
C LEU A 143 -12.87 -4.83 0.21
N VAL A 144 -13.73 -5.85 0.37
CA VAL A 144 -13.39 -7.26 0.08
C VAL A 144 -12.94 -7.39 -1.38
N GLU A 145 -13.70 -6.82 -2.30
CA GLU A 145 -13.42 -6.85 -3.73
C GLU A 145 -12.13 -6.09 -4.08
N ALA A 146 -11.94 -4.90 -3.51
CA ALA A 146 -10.72 -4.12 -3.72
C ALA A 146 -9.47 -4.84 -3.20
N VAL A 147 -9.57 -5.46 -2.02
CA VAL A 147 -8.49 -6.28 -1.45
C VAL A 147 -8.21 -7.50 -2.31
N TYR A 148 -9.25 -8.17 -2.81
CA TYR A 148 -9.07 -9.28 -3.75
C TYR A 148 -8.31 -8.86 -5.01
N SER A 149 -8.69 -7.73 -5.61
CA SER A 149 -8.01 -7.21 -6.79
C SER A 149 -6.57 -6.79 -6.52
N ILE A 150 -6.25 -6.32 -5.30
CA ILE A 150 -4.88 -6.06 -4.88
C ILE A 150 -4.10 -7.37 -4.75
N ALA A 151 -4.68 -8.37 -4.10
CA ALA A 151 -4.05 -9.68 -3.90
C ALA A 151 -3.78 -10.40 -5.22
N ASP A 152 -4.64 -10.25 -6.23
CA ASP A 152 -4.49 -10.87 -7.56
C ASP A 152 -3.40 -10.21 -8.43
N ARG A 153 -2.82 -9.09 -7.99
CA ARG A 153 -1.75 -8.44 -8.74
C ARG A 153 -0.49 -9.31 -8.76
N ALA A 154 0.22 -9.29 -9.89
CA ALA A 154 1.47 -10.03 -10.07
C ALA A 154 2.55 -9.71 -9.01
N ASP A 155 2.56 -8.49 -8.49
CA ASP A 155 3.49 -8.03 -7.47
C ASP A 155 3.09 -8.40 -6.03
N PHE A 156 1.92 -9.03 -5.83
CA PHE A 156 1.44 -9.57 -4.55
C PHE A 156 1.32 -11.10 -4.55
N GLN A 157 1.74 -11.77 -5.64
CA GLN A 157 1.70 -13.22 -5.74
C GLN A 157 2.76 -13.92 -4.88
N ALA A 158 2.55 -15.21 -4.66
CA ALA A 158 3.48 -16.07 -3.95
C ALA A 158 4.92 -15.96 -4.49
N GLY A 159 5.88 -15.73 -3.59
CA GLY A 159 7.30 -15.55 -3.90
C GLY A 159 7.77 -14.09 -3.85
N GLU A 160 6.85 -13.13 -3.90
CA GLU A 160 7.13 -11.74 -3.57
C GLU A 160 7.27 -11.56 -2.06
N THR A 161 8.10 -10.61 -1.63
CA THR A 161 8.38 -10.35 -0.20
C THR A 161 8.24 -8.87 0.11
N ASN A 162 8.08 -8.52 1.39
CA ASN A 162 7.89 -7.13 1.84
C ASN A 162 6.72 -6.46 1.11
N ARG A 163 5.58 -7.15 1.09
CA ARG A 163 4.32 -6.65 0.55
C ARG A 163 3.42 -6.24 1.70
N ARG A 164 2.87 -5.03 1.59
CA ARG A 164 2.06 -4.44 2.66
C ARG A 164 0.81 -3.80 2.08
N ILE A 165 -0.32 -4.04 2.72
CA ILE A 165 -1.59 -3.38 2.43
C ILE A 165 -1.98 -2.60 3.67
N VAL A 166 -2.20 -1.29 3.52
CA VAL A 166 -2.75 -0.47 4.58
C VAL A 166 -4.14 -0.01 4.20
N LEU A 167 -5.13 -0.41 4.99
CA LEU A 167 -6.52 -0.02 4.84
C LEU A 167 -6.79 1.21 5.72
N VAL A 168 -7.20 2.32 5.12
CA VAL A 168 -7.65 3.52 5.83
C VAL A 168 -9.15 3.63 5.62
N SER A 169 -9.93 3.12 6.57
CA SER A 169 -11.38 2.95 6.42
C SER A 169 -12.05 2.79 7.79
N ASP A 170 -13.36 3.00 7.85
CA ASP A 170 -14.18 2.56 8.98
C ASP A 170 -14.37 1.03 9.01
N LEU A 171 -13.85 0.33 8.00
CA LEU A 171 -13.93 -1.10 7.76
C LEU A 171 -15.36 -1.61 7.49
N MET A 172 -16.28 -0.74 7.10
CA MET A 172 -17.65 -1.11 6.78
C MET A 172 -17.75 -1.64 5.35
N GLN A 173 -17.71 -2.97 5.18
CA GLN A 173 -17.96 -3.59 3.88
C GLN A 173 -19.37 -3.24 3.39
N HIS A 174 -19.44 -2.65 2.20
CA HIS A 174 -20.68 -2.33 1.54
C HIS A 174 -20.59 -2.50 0.02
N SER A 175 -21.14 -3.58 -0.49
CA SER A 175 -21.33 -3.83 -1.92
C SER A 175 -22.64 -4.59 -2.19
N GLU A 176 -22.89 -4.86 -3.47
CA GLU A 176 -24.00 -5.71 -3.90
C GLU A 176 -23.84 -7.14 -3.38
N GLY A 177 -22.61 -7.68 -3.41
CA GLY A 177 -22.30 -9.05 -3.03
C GLY A 177 -22.37 -9.31 -1.52
N PHE A 178 -21.92 -8.37 -0.70
CA PHE A 178 -22.04 -8.45 0.76
C PHE A 178 -22.07 -7.06 1.39
N SER A 179 -22.87 -6.88 2.44
CA SER A 179 -23.02 -5.59 3.10
C SER A 179 -23.28 -5.76 4.59
N PHE A 180 -22.43 -5.14 5.40
CA PHE A 180 -22.59 -5.12 6.85
C PHE A 180 -23.88 -4.41 7.27
N TYR A 181 -24.38 -3.47 6.47
CA TYR A 181 -25.67 -2.81 6.73
C TYR A 181 -26.88 -3.75 6.63
N ARG A 182 -26.76 -4.84 5.85
CA ARG A 182 -27.86 -5.80 5.63
C ARG A 182 -27.77 -7.01 6.55
N LEU A 183 -26.56 -7.54 6.72
CA LEU A 183 -26.31 -8.83 7.37
C LEU A 183 -25.47 -8.71 8.66
N GLY A 184 -25.01 -7.51 9.01
CA GLY A 184 -24.01 -7.32 10.05
C GLY A 184 -22.61 -7.77 9.62
N ALA A 185 -21.64 -7.66 10.53
CA ALA A 185 -20.30 -8.26 10.37
C ALA A 185 -20.32 -9.76 10.71
N ASP A 186 -21.27 -10.50 10.12
CA ASP A 186 -21.42 -11.94 10.30
C ASP A 186 -20.54 -12.68 9.29
N TYR A 187 -19.49 -13.34 9.79
CA TYR A 187 -18.53 -14.05 8.94
C TYR A 187 -19.11 -15.31 8.31
N GLU A 188 -20.00 -16.03 9.00
CA GLU A 188 -20.66 -17.22 8.44
C GLU A 188 -21.58 -16.83 7.28
N ALA A 189 -22.34 -15.75 7.45
CA ALA A 189 -23.16 -15.20 6.37
C ALA A 189 -22.32 -14.73 5.18
N TYR A 190 -21.09 -14.26 5.40
CA TYR A 190 -20.15 -13.94 4.33
C TYR A 190 -19.68 -15.19 3.60
N LEU A 191 -19.35 -16.28 4.30
CA LEU A 191 -18.92 -17.53 3.67
C LEU A 191 -19.98 -18.13 2.73
N ASP A 192 -21.26 -17.88 3.00
CA ASP A 192 -22.37 -18.28 2.14
C ASP A 192 -22.57 -17.36 0.90
N SER A 193 -21.89 -16.21 0.85
CA SER A 193 -22.00 -15.23 -0.23
C SER A 193 -21.15 -15.58 -1.45
N ASP A 194 -21.50 -15.03 -2.62
CA ASP A 194 -20.68 -15.18 -3.83
C ASP A 194 -19.28 -14.55 -3.69
N LEU A 195 -19.12 -13.55 -2.81
CA LEU A 195 -17.81 -12.92 -2.56
C LEU A 195 -16.82 -13.88 -1.89
N ALA A 196 -17.27 -14.78 -1.03
CA ALA A 196 -16.39 -15.75 -0.36
C ALA A 196 -15.77 -16.77 -1.34
N LYS A 197 -16.34 -16.92 -2.55
CA LYS A 197 -15.74 -17.74 -3.61
C LYS A 197 -14.45 -17.11 -4.16
N MET A 198 -14.26 -15.81 -3.95
CA MET A 198 -13.09 -15.05 -4.39
C MET A 198 -12.18 -14.80 -3.19
N SER A 199 -11.59 -15.89 -2.68
CA SER A 199 -10.65 -15.79 -1.57
C SER A 199 -9.31 -15.24 -2.07
N PRO A 200 -8.81 -14.12 -1.51
CA PRO A 200 -7.48 -13.64 -1.86
C PRO A 200 -6.40 -14.55 -1.28
N ALA A 201 -5.26 -14.65 -1.97
CA ALA A 201 -4.04 -15.26 -1.47
C ALA A 201 -3.10 -14.14 -1.01
N LEU A 202 -2.87 -14.02 0.30
CA LEU A 202 -2.12 -12.94 0.92
C LEU A 202 -0.95 -13.48 1.76
N GLU A 203 -0.40 -14.64 1.42
CA GLU A 203 0.72 -15.22 2.14
C GLU A 203 1.96 -14.30 2.09
N ASN A 204 2.54 -14.02 3.25
CA ASN A 204 3.65 -13.07 3.44
C ASN A 204 3.30 -11.61 3.10
N VAL A 205 2.01 -11.28 3.04
CA VAL A 205 1.53 -9.90 2.97
C VAL A 205 1.17 -9.43 4.37
N ASP A 206 1.73 -8.29 4.76
CA ASP A 206 1.39 -7.59 6.00
C ASP A 206 0.18 -6.68 5.74
N VAL A 207 -0.92 -6.91 6.44
CA VAL A 207 -2.15 -6.13 6.29
C VAL A 207 -2.42 -5.36 7.58
N VAL A 208 -2.50 -4.05 7.45
CA VAL A 208 -2.77 -3.17 8.58
C VAL A 208 -4.02 -2.36 8.32
N ALA A 209 -5.00 -2.46 9.20
CA ALA A 209 -6.14 -1.56 9.21
C ALA A 209 -5.89 -0.37 10.15
N ARG A 210 -6.01 0.84 9.60
CA ARG A 210 -6.16 2.09 10.33
C ARG A 210 -7.64 2.44 10.34
N ILE A 211 -8.27 2.24 11.49
CA ILE A 211 -9.71 2.38 11.61
C ILE A 211 -10.06 3.84 11.83
N VAL A 212 -10.92 4.39 10.97
CA VAL A 212 -11.48 5.72 11.13
C VAL A 212 -12.91 5.57 11.67
N PRO A 213 -13.12 5.52 13.00
CA PRO A 213 -14.42 5.18 13.57
C PRO A 213 -15.46 6.25 13.24
N ARG A 214 -16.62 5.82 12.75
CA ARG A 214 -17.80 6.67 12.56
C ARG A 214 -18.84 6.33 13.64
N GLN A 215 -19.45 7.35 14.25
CA GLN A 215 -20.45 7.17 15.32
C GLN A 215 -21.85 6.83 14.82
N ILE A 216 -22.01 6.60 13.52
CA ILE A 216 -23.33 6.60 12.86
C ILE A 216 -23.95 5.19 12.82
N TYR A 217 -23.16 4.14 13.08
CA TYR A 217 -23.59 2.76 12.86
C TYR A 217 -23.91 2.04 14.17
N ASP A 218 -25.01 1.28 14.17
CA ASP A 218 -25.43 0.41 15.29
C ASP A 218 -24.65 -0.92 15.33
N LEU A 219 -23.58 -1.07 14.54
CA LEU A 219 -22.77 -2.28 14.49
C LEU A 219 -21.59 -2.18 15.46
N PRO A 220 -21.42 -3.13 16.41
CA PRO A 220 -20.29 -3.10 17.33
C PRO A 220 -18.95 -3.22 16.59
N MET A 221 -18.03 -2.29 16.84
CA MET A 221 -16.68 -2.35 16.25
C MET A 221 -15.90 -3.63 16.61
N ALA A 222 -16.26 -4.30 17.71
CA ALA A 222 -15.68 -5.59 18.07
C ALA A 222 -16.00 -6.66 17.01
N ASP A 223 -17.23 -6.66 16.48
CA ASP A 223 -17.70 -7.63 15.49
C ASP A 223 -17.05 -7.35 14.14
N VAL A 224 -16.97 -6.07 13.73
CA VAL A 224 -16.24 -5.64 12.53
C VAL A 224 -14.78 -6.09 12.58
N LYS A 225 -14.09 -5.87 13.72
CA LYS A 225 -12.70 -6.32 13.90
C LYS A 225 -12.57 -7.84 13.88
N ALA A 226 -13.55 -8.56 14.44
CA ALA A 226 -13.56 -10.02 14.43
C ALA A 226 -13.71 -10.57 13.01
N PHE A 227 -14.63 -10.00 12.22
CA PHE A 227 -14.81 -10.32 10.81
C PHE A 227 -13.51 -10.18 10.02
N TRP A 228 -12.89 -9.00 10.07
CA TRP A 228 -11.67 -8.75 9.28
C TRP A 228 -10.49 -9.59 9.75
N ARG A 229 -10.38 -9.88 11.05
CA ARG A 229 -9.39 -10.82 11.56
C ARG A 229 -9.58 -12.22 10.98
N ALA A 230 -10.81 -12.72 10.95
CA ALA A 230 -11.10 -14.02 10.35
C ALA A 230 -10.80 -14.02 8.84
N TYR A 231 -11.28 -13.00 8.13
CA TYR A 231 -11.04 -12.82 6.69
C TYR A 231 -9.55 -12.85 6.32
N PHE A 232 -8.71 -12.02 6.97
CA PHE A 232 -7.29 -11.96 6.65
C PHE A 232 -6.50 -13.17 7.15
N SER A 233 -6.91 -13.79 8.25
CA SER A 233 -6.31 -15.03 8.74
C SER A 233 -6.52 -16.18 7.75
N GLU A 234 -7.72 -16.31 7.18
CA GLU A 234 -8.01 -17.34 6.18
C GLU A 234 -7.25 -17.08 4.87
N ALA A 235 -7.08 -15.81 4.50
CA ALA A 235 -6.28 -15.40 3.35
C ALA A 235 -4.75 -15.58 3.53
N GLY A 236 -4.28 -15.96 4.73
CA GLY A 236 -2.86 -16.19 5.03
C GLY A 236 -2.04 -14.92 5.31
N ALA A 237 -2.68 -13.78 5.54
CA ALA A 237 -2.00 -12.51 5.82
C ALA A 237 -1.60 -12.35 7.29
N ASP A 238 -0.55 -11.58 7.57
CA ASP A 238 -0.28 -11.09 8.93
C ASP A 238 -1.13 -9.82 9.16
N TYR A 239 -2.17 -9.92 9.99
CA TYR A 239 -3.16 -8.84 10.14
C TYR A 239 -3.10 -8.14 11.48
N GLY A 240 -2.93 -6.81 11.43
CA GLY A 240 -3.06 -5.91 12.56
C GLY A 240 -4.15 -4.85 12.34
N SER A 241 -4.74 -4.34 13.43
CA SER A 241 -5.56 -3.13 13.39
C SER A 241 -5.16 -2.16 14.50
N VAL A 242 -5.19 -0.87 14.19
CA VAL A 242 -5.08 0.20 15.19
C VAL A 242 -6.25 1.16 15.03
N ASN A 243 -6.61 1.77 16.15
CA ASN A 243 -7.57 2.86 16.21
C ASN A 243 -6.85 4.20 16.25
#